data_AF-A0A1G5ZA87-F1
#
_entry.id   AF-A0A1G5ZA87-F1
#
_cell.length_a   1.000
_cell.length_b   1.000
_cell.length_c   1.000
_cell.angle_alpha   90.00
_cell.angle_beta   90.00
_cell.angle_gamma   90.00
#
_symmetry.space_group_name_H-M   'P 1'
#
loop_
_entity.id
_entity.type
_entity.pdbx_description
1 polymer ?
#
loop_
_entity_poly.entity_id
_entity_poly.type
_entity_poly.pdbx_seq_one_letter_code
_entity_poly.pdbx_strand_id
1 'polypeptide(L)'
;MKNISKELMELAEHIRPAREAFAEADKRRIESALEAGRLLCQAKDDCPHQQWLAFLTLAGIYEQQARELMQLARAGLTAHVVSEIGGINAALAYLVKARLPEPGECLTVGRIGWPEKNTPFAIIKPNTAYPGYYDVAIADMWANPATVFSSTKPLKGGSLRLADGSFFDNLWHIVDRELDVPHSQREFQMMPADLVSRDGAFLFAKPATAAGDGSKTNRAPNYAF
;
A
#
# COMPACT_ATOMS: atom_id res chain seq x y z
N MET A 1 -4.24 10.26 43.99
CA MET A 1 -3.65 10.95 42.83
C MET A 1 -2.34 11.57 43.28
N LYS A 2 -1.20 11.23 42.67
CA LYS A 2 0.09 11.84 43.03
C LYS A 2 0.11 13.29 42.51
N ASN A 3 0.41 14.25 43.37
CA ASN A 3 0.57 15.65 42.98
C ASN A 3 1.85 15.77 42.14
N ILE A 4 1.70 16.23 40.89
CA ILE A 4 2.83 16.51 40.00
C ILE A 4 3.50 17.80 40.52
N SER A 5 4.83 17.82 40.63
CA SER A 5 5.54 19.00 41.11
C SER A 5 5.35 20.18 40.14
N LYS A 6 5.44 21.41 40.66
CA LYS A 6 5.33 22.63 39.85
C LYS A 6 6.32 22.64 38.67
N GLU A 7 7.55 22.21 38.94
CA GLU A 7 8.62 22.09 37.94
C GLU A 7 8.27 21.09 36.82
N LEU A 8 7.64 19.96 37.14
CA LEU A 8 7.20 18.98 36.15
C LEU A 8 6.02 19.48 35.32
N MET A 9 5.11 20.28 35.91
CA MET A 9 4.03 20.94 35.17
C MET A 9 4.59 21.98 34.20
N GLU A 10 5.53 22.81 34.64
CA GLU A 10 6.21 23.77 33.76
C GLU A 10 6.94 23.06 32.62
N LEU A 11 7.65 21.96 32.89
CA LEU A 11 8.32 21.19 31.84
C LEU A 11 7.32 20.59 30.84
N ALA A 12 6.18 20.07 31.31
CA ALA A 12 5.13 19.54 30.45
C ALA A 12 4.53 20.63 29.52
N GLU A 13 4.36 21.85 30.04
CA GLU A 13 3.91 23.01 29.25
C GLU A 13 4.88 23.40 28.14
N HIS A 14 6.19 23.13 28.30
CA HIS A 14 7.19 23.35 27.25
C HIS A 14 7.30 22.16 26.27
N ILE A 15 7.18 20.93 26.77
CA ILE A 15 7.29 19.72 25.95
C ILE A 15 6.14 19.63 24.93
N ARG A 16 4.91 19.96 25.34
CA ARG A 16 3.72 19.88 24.48
C ARG A 16 3.86 20.68 23.17
N PRO A 17 4.13 22.00 23.18
CA PRO A 17 4.30 22.77 21.95
C PRO A 17 5.54 22.33 21.15
N ALA A 18 6.62 21.90 21.81
CA ALA A 18 7.79 21.38 21.10
C ALA A 18 7.46 20.08 20.32
N ARG A 19 6.69 19.18 20.93
CA ARG A 19 6.23 17.94 20.29
C ARG A 19 5.27 18.23 19.13
N GLU A 20 4.36 19.18 19.29
CA GLU A 20 3.43 19.59 18.23
C GLU A 20 4.17 20.20 17.04
N ALA A 21 5.14 21.10 17.30
CA ALA A 21 5.98 21.67 16.26
C ALA A 21 6.81 20.60 15.52
N PHE A 22 7.34 19.61 16.24
CA PHE A 22 8.05 18.49 15.62
C PHE A 22 7.13 17.64 14.73
N ALA A 23 5.93 17.28 15.19
CA ALA A 23 4.97 16.50 14.42
C ALA A 23 4.53 17.24 13.14
N GLU A 24 4.29 18.54 13.23
CA GLU A 24 3.92 19.37 12.08
C GLU A 24 5.07 19.50 11.08
N ALA A 25 6.32 19.65 11.56
CA ALA A 25 7.49 19.67 10.70
C ALA A 25 7.69 18.33 9.96
N ASP A 26 7.45 17.21 10.63
CA ASP A 26 7.55 15.88 10.01
C ASP A 26 6.46 15.66 8.95
N LYS A 27 5.22 16.07 9.25
CA LYS A 27 4.12 16.05 8.28
C LYS A 27 4.46 16.85 7.02
N ARG A 28 4.93 18.09 7.17
CA ARG A 28 5.35 18.93 6.02
C ARG A 28 6.50 18.33 5.24
N ARG A 29 7.44 17.69 5.92
CA ARG A 29 8.57 16.97 5.29
C ARG A 29 8.06 15.84 4.40
N ILE A 30 7.09 15.06 4.88
CA ILE A 30 6.47 13.96 4.12
C ILE A 30 5.69 14.51 2.92
N GLU A 31 4.85 15.51 3.12
CA GLU A 31 4.06 16.15 2.04
C GLU A 31 4.97 16.73 0.95
N SER A 32 6.04 17.42 1.35
CA SER A 32 7.03 17.97 0.42
C SER A 32 7.78 16.88 -0.35
N ALA A 33 8.07 15.75 0.28
CA ALA A 33 8.72 14.62 -0.38
C ALA A 33 7.82 13.95 -1.43
N LEU A 34 6.54 13.75 -1.10
CA LEU A 34 5.55 13.21 -2.04
C LEU A 34 5.36 14.15 -3.24
N GLU A 35 5.25 15.45 -2.99
CA GLU A 35 5.12 16.45 -4.06
C GLU A 35 6.37 16.53 -4.93
N ALA A 36 7.56 16.54 -4.33
CA ALA A 36 8.82 16.50 -5.07
C ALA A 36 8.90 15.25 -5.96
N GLY A 37 8.51 14.07 -5.44
CA GLY A 37 8.44 12.85 -6.22
C GLY A 37 7.47 12.93 -7.40
N ARG A 38 6.32 13.59 -7.24
CA ARG A 38 5.33 13.83 -8.30
C ARG A 38 5.90 14.72 -9.39
N LEU A 39 6.53 15.84 -9.01
CA LEU A 39 7.19 16.76 -9.93
C LEU A 39 8.36 16.10 -10.66
N LEU A 40 9.12 15.24 -9.98
CA LEU A 40 10.20 14.47 -10.60
C LEU A 40 9.68 13.47 -11.62
N CYS A 41 8.55 12.82 -11.37
CA CYS A 41 7.91 11.97 -12.36
C CYS A 41 7.48 12.76 -13.59
N GLN A 42 6.84 13.93 -13.41
CA GLN A 42 6.48 14.81 -14.53
C GLN A 42 7.72 15.22 -15.33
N ALA A 43 8.74 15.74 -14.64
CA ALA A 43 9.97 16.17 -15.28
C ALA A 43 10.63 15.01 -16.03
N LYS A 44 10.60 13.79 -15.51
CA LYS A 44 11.18 12.61 -16.17
C LYS A 44 10.47 12.27 -17.47
N ASP A 45 9.15 12.43 -17.52
CA ASP A 45 8.33 12.17 -18.73
C ASP A 45 8.61 13.22 -19.82
N ASP A 46 8.84 14.48 -19.42
CA ASP A 46 9.09 15.60 -20.34
C ASP A 46 10.57 15.74 -20.75
N CYS A 47 11.49 15.12 -20.01
CA CYS A 47 12.93 15.32 -20.18
C CYS A 47 13.46 14.52 -21.39
N PRO A 48 14.08 15.19 -22.39
CA PRO A 48 14.74 14.51 -23.49
C PRO A 48 15.88 13.59 -23.01
N HIS A 49 16.23 12.61 -23.84
CA HIS A 49 17.38 11.74 -23.58
C HIS A 49 18.64 12.57 -23.24
N GLN A 50 19.38 12.13 -22.21
CA GLN A 50 20.62 12.73 -21.69
C GLN A 50 20.50 14.07 -20.93
N GLN A 51 19.32 14.71 -20.86
CA GLN A 51 19.17 15.96 -20.09
C GLN A 51 18.84 15.76 -18.61
N TRP A 52 18.50 14.52 -18.21
CA TRP A 52 18.04 14.20 -16.87
C TRP A 52 19.04 14.60 -15.77
N LEU A 53 20.33 14.30 -15.95
CA LEU A 53 21.36 14.62 -14.95
C LEU A 53 21.57 16.13 -14.78
N ALA A 54 21.47 16.89 -15.87
CA ALA A 54 21.57 18.35 -15.81
C ALA A 54 20.36 18.95 -15.07
N PHE A 55 19.16 18.43 -15.33
CA PHE A 55 17.95 18.81 -14.60
C PHE A 55 18.08 18.51 -13.09
N LEU A 56 18.54 17.32 -12.71
CA LEU A 56 18.74 16.96 -11.30
C LEU A 56 19.74 17.87 -10.60
N THR A 57 20.84 18.21 -11.29
CA THR A 57 21.85 19.15 -10.80
C THR A 57 21.24 20.53 -10.55
N LEU A 58 20.41 21.03 -11.46
CA LEU A 58 19.69 22.30 -11.30
C LEU A 58 18.69 22.26 -10.14
N ALA A 59 18.01 21.13 -9.94
CA ALA A 59 17.09 20.92 -8.84
C ALA A 59 17.78 20.68 -7.48
N GLY A 60 19.11 20.59 -7.44
CA GLY A 60 19.88 20.41 -6.20
C GLY A 60 19.70 19.03 -5.56
N ILE A 61 19.35 18.01 -6.35
CA ILE A 61 19.12 16.65 -5.86
C ILE A 61 20.02 15.66 -6.62
N TYR A 62 20.46 14.61 -5.94
CA TYR A 62 21.22 13.54 -6.56
C TYR A 62 20.30 12.43 -7.10
N GLU A 63 20.81 11.61 -8.02
CA GLU A 63 20.00 10.63 -8.75
C GLU A 63 19.31 9.60 -7.85
N GLN A 64 20.01 9.10 -6.83
CA GLN A 64 19.42 8.15 -5.89
C GLN A 64 18.24 8.78 -5.12
N GLN A 65 18.38 10.01 -4.61
CA GLN A 65 17.28 10.71 -3.94
C GLN A 65 16.11 10.93 -4.89
N ALA A 66 16.36 11.32 -6.13
CA ALA A 66 15.30 11.49 -7.12
C ALA A 66 14.54 10.18 -7.34
N ARG A 67 15.25 9.06 -7.49
CA ARG A 67 14.66 7.72 -7.64
C ARG A 67 13.80 7.34 -6.43
N GLU A 68 14.27 7.57 -5.21
CA GLU A 68 13.54 7.29 -3.98
C GLU A 68 12.26 8.12 -3.87
N LEU A 69 12.33 9.42 -4.14
CA LEU A 69 11.15 10.30 -4.14
C LEU A 69 10.14 9.91 -5.22
N MET A 70 10.62 9.59 -6.43
CA MET A 70 9.76 9.10 -7.51
C MET A 70 9.11 7.76 -7.15
N GLN A 71 9.85 6.85 -6.51
CA GLN A 71 9.31 5.57 -6.03
C GLN A 71 8.20 5.78 -5.00
N LEU A 72 8.42 6.68 -4.03
CA LEU A 72 7.42 7.03 -3.03
C LEU A 72 6.15 7.61 -3.66
N ALA A 73 6.30 8.57 -4.59
CA ALA A 73 5.16 9.17 -5.29
C ALA A 73 4.40 8.13 -6.14
N ARG A 74 5.12 7.29 -6.89
CA ARG A 74 4.52 6.24 -7.73
C ARG A 74 3.77 5.18 -6.95
N ALA A 75 4.09 4.98 -5.68
CA ALA A 75 3.35 4.06 -4.82
C ALA A 75 1.94 4.55 -4.46
N GLY A 76 1.62 5.83 -4.71
CA GLY A 76 0.30 6.39 -4.41
C GLY A 76 -0.02 6.46 -2.91
N LEU A 77 0.99 6.38 -2.04
CA LEU A 77 0.81 6.50 -0.60
C LEU A 77 0.46 7.94 -0.22
N THR A 78 -0.48 8.09 0.73
CA THR A 78 -0.79 9.40 1.31
C THR A 78 0.19 9.76 2.41
N ALA A 79 0.30 11.06 2.75
CA ALA A 79 1.14 11.51 3.85
C ALA A 79 0.78 10.81 5.18
N HIS A 80 -0.51 10.58 5.42
CA HIS A 80 -0.99 9.85 6.59
C HIS A 80 -0.44 8.43 6.65
N VAL A 81 -0.52 7.67 5.54
CA VAL A 81 0.00 6.30 5.45
C VAL A 81 1.52 6.28 5.62
N VAL A 82 2.24 7.22 5.02
CA VAL A 82 3.70 7.33 5.19
C VAL A 82 4.06 7.58 6.66
N SER A 83 3.34 8.49 7.34
CA SER A 83 3.51 8.71 8.79
C SER A 83 3.21 7.46 9.61
N GLU A 84 2.11 6.76 9.28
CA GLU A 84 1.71 5.52 9.95
C GLU A 84 2.79 4.44 9.87
N ILE A 85 3.39 4.25 8.68
CA ILE A 85 4.47 3.27 8.46
C ILE A 85 5.75 3.63 9.24
N GLY A 86 5.92 4.89 9.65
CA GLY A 86 7.10 5.36 10.38
C GLY A 86 7.96 6.37 9.59
N GLY A 87 7.38 7.06 8.61
CA GLY A 87 8.02 8.09 7.81
C GLY A 87 8.67 7.57 6.52
N ILE A 88 9.34 8.47 5.80
CA ILE A 88 9.84 8.23 4.42
C ILE A 88 10.72 6.98 4.30
N ASN A 89 11.72 6.81 5.17
CA ASN A 89 12.65 5.69 5.08
C ASN A 89 11.95 4.35 5.33
N ALA A 90 11.04 4.32 6.31
CA ALA A 90 10.24 3.14 6.60
C ALA A 90 9.28 2.83 5.44
N ALA A 91 8.68 3.85 4.81
CA ALA A 91 7.85 3.69 3.63
C ALA A 91 8.64 3.14 2.42
N LEU A 92 9.87 3.61 2.18
CA LEU A 92 10.72 3.04 1.13
C LEU A 92 11.06 1.56 1.41
N ALA A 93 11.41 1.22 2.64
CA ALA A 93 11.65 -0.17 3.04
C ALA A 93 10.40 -1.05 2.93
N TYR A 94 9.23 -0.49 3.26
CA TYR A 94 7.92 -1.13 3.06
C TYR A 94 7.69 -1.43 1.58
N LEU A 95 7.96 -0.48 0.68
CA LEU A 95 7.76 -0.66 -0.77
C LEU A 95 8.67 -1.73 -1.38
N VAL A 96 9.85 -1.96 -0.82
CA VAL A 96 10.71 -3.09 -1.22
C VAL A 96 10.06 -4.43 -0.88
N LYS A 97 9.40 -4.52 0.27
CA LYS A 97 8.69 -5.73 0.71
C LYS A 97 7.37 -5.94 -0.04
N ALA A 98 6.66 -4.85 -0.32
CA ALA A 98 5.43 -4.83 -1.11
C ALA A 98 5.68 -4.95 -2.63
N ARG A 99 6.75 -5.65 -3.05
CA ARG A 99 6.99 -5.93 -4.47
C ARG A 99 5.95 -6.91 -4.99
N LEU A 100 5.48 -6.71 -6.23
CA LEU A 100 4.60 -7.68 -6.87
C LEU A 100 5.35 -8.99 -7.17
N PRO A 101 4.68 -10.15 -7.07
CA PRO A 101 5.30 -11.45 -7.30
C PRO A 101 5.66 -11.67 -8.78
N GLU A 102 6.74 -12.40 -9.04
CA GLU A 102 7.11 -12.85 -10.39
C GLU A 102 6.35 -14.14 -10.80
N PRO A 103 6.32 -14.52 -12.09
CA PRO A 103 5.73 -15.79 -12.51
C PRO A 103 6.32 -16.99 -11.72
N GLY A 104 5.44 -17.78 -11.09
CA GLY A 104 5.83 -18.89 -10.22
C GLY A 104 5.88 -18.53 -8.73
N GLU A 105 5.76 -17.25 -8.38
CA GLU A 105 5.62 -16.77 -7.02
C GLU A 105 4.17 -16.32 -6.73
N CYS A 106 3.87 -16.17 -5.44
CA CYS A 106 2.73 -15.43 -4.93
C CYS A 106 3.17 -14.63 -3.71
N LEU A 107 2.55 -13.48 -3.51
CA LEU A 107 2.77 -12.63 -2.34
C LEU A 107 1.61 -12.80 -1.38
N THR A 108 1.90 -13.12 -0.13
CA THR A 108 0.94 -13.01 0.95
C THR A 108 1.16 -11.72 1.73
N VAL A 109 0.07 -11.11 2.15
CA VAL A 109 0.07 -9.90 2.98
C VAL A 109 -0.80 -10.19 4.19
N GLY A 110 -0.21 -10.21 5.37
CA GLY A 110 -0.89 -10.50 6.63
C GLY A 110 -0.48 -9.52 7.71
N ARG A 111 -0.87 -9.79 8.95
CA ARG A 111 -0.40 -9.02 10.11
C ARG A 111 0.93 -9.55 10.61
N ILE A 112 1.81 -8.68 11.10
CA ILE A 112 3.05 -9.06 11.81
C ILE A 112 2.72 -10.05 12.93
N GLY A 113 3.48 -11.14 13.01
CA GLY A 113 3.33 -12.17 14.04
C GLY A 113 2.34 -13.28 13.67
N TRP A 114 1.89 -13.31 12.42
CA TRP A 114 1.20 -14.46 11.83
C TRP A 114 2.09 -15.73 11.91
N PRO A 115 1.56 -16.95 12.16
CA PRO A 115 0.17 -17.40 12.02
C PRO A 115 -0.53 -17.64 13.36
N GLU A 116 -1.02 -16.60 14.01
CA GLU A 116 -2.14 -16.82 14.93
C GLU A 116 -3.37 -17.25 14.10
N LYS A 117 -4.13 -18.22 14.62
CA LYS A 117 -5.34 -18.71 13.93
C LYS A 117 -6.25 -17.53 13.63
N ASN A 118 -6.74 -17.48 12.39
CA ASN A 118 -7.81 -16.60 11.94
C ASN A 118 -7.45 -15.12 11.70
N THR A 119 -6.22 -14.70 11.42
CA THR A 119 -5.98 -13.29 11.01
C THR A 119 -6.38 -13.04 9.54
N PRO A 120 -6.96 -11.87 9.18
CA PRO A 120 -7.16 -11.50 7.78
C PRO A 120 -5.85 -11.50 7.00
N PHE A 121 -5.90 -11.98 5.76
CA PHE A 121 -4.74 -11.97 4.87
C PHE A 121 -5.15 -11.82 3.41
N ALA A 122 -4.26 -11.23 2.62
CA ALA A 122 -4.35 -11.18 1.17
C ALA A 122 -3.38 -12.18 0.55
N ILE A 123 -3.77 -12.74 -0.60
CA ILE A 123 -2.90 -13.44 -1.54
C ILE A 123 -2.99 -12.72 -2.87
N ILE A 124 -1.84 -12.33 -3.39
CA ILE A 124 -1.65 -11.75 -4.72
C ILE A 124 -0.84 -12.74 -5.54
N LYS A 125 -1.33 -13.11 -6.72
CA LYS A 125 -0.58 -13.98 -7.64
C LYS A 125 -0.62 -13.43 -9.07
N PRO A 126 0.43 -13.64 -9.88
CA PRO A 126 0.39 -13.26 -11.29
C PRO A 126 -0.72 -14.03 -12.01
N ASN A 127 -1.47 -13.34 -12.85
CA ASN A 127 -2.47 -13.97 -13.69
C ASN A 127 -1.78 -14.68 -14.86
N THR A 128 -2.07 -15.97 -15.05
CA THR A 128 -1.41 -16.80 -16.08
C THR A 128 -1.83 -16.46 -17.51
N ALA A 129 -3.02 -15.88 -17.69
CA ALA A 129 -3.55 -15.54 -19.01
C ALA A 129 -3.18 -14.12 -19.45
N TYR A 130 -2.93 -13.20 -18.51
CA TYR A 130 -2.68 -11.78 -18.78
C TYR A 130 -1.39 -11.32 -18.07
N PRO A 131 -0.23 -11.36 -18.77
CA PRO A 131 1.03 -10.87 -18.21
C PRO A 131 0.94 -9.44 -17.70
N GLY A 132 1.50 -9.18 -16.50
CA GLY A 132 1.42 -7.88 -15.84
C GLY A 132 0.10 -7.61 -15.10
N TYR A 133 -0.83 -8.57 -15.09
CA TYR A 133 -2.04 -8.54 -14.27
C TYR A 133 -1.95 -9.60 -13.16
N TYR A 134 -2.74 -9.41 -12.10
CA TYR A 134 -2.68 -10.20 -10.88
C TYR A 134 -4.09 -10.56 -10.41
N ASP A 135 -4.24 -11.78 -9.91
CA ASP A 135 -5.43 -12.17 -9.15
C ASP A 135 -5.20 -11.85 -7.68
N VAL A 136 -6.20 -11.25 -7.04
CA VAL A 136 -6.17 -10.91 -5.62
C VAL A 136 -7.30 -11.63 -4.92
N ALA A 137 -6.98 -12.33 -3.83
CA ALA A 137 -7.95 -12.88 -2.90
C ALA A 137 -7.62 -12.43 -1.48
N ILE A 138 -8.64 -12.09 -0.71
CA ILE A 138 -8.52 -11.60 0.65
C ILE A 138 -9.52 -12.38 1.49
N ALA A 139 -9.05 -13.00 2.56
CA ALA A 139 -9.89 -13.74 3.49
C ALA A 139 -9.92 -13.02 4.82
N ASP A 140 -11.11 -12.73 5.32
CA ASP A 140 -11.34 -12.33 6.71
C ASP A 140 -11.96 -13.50 7.47
N MET A 141 -11.13 -14.08 8.32
CA MET A 141 -11.47 -15.24 9.15
C MET A 141 -12.09 -14.83 10.50
N TRP A 142 -12.21 -13.54 10.82
CA TRP A 142 -12.93 -13.02 12.00
C TRP A 142 -14.43 -12.92 11.74
N ALA A 143 -14.82 -12.64 10.50
CA ALA A 143 -16.21 -12.64 10.12
C ALA A 143 -16.85 -14.01 10.40
N ASN A 144 -18.09 -14.02 10.91
CA ASN A 144 -18.89 -15.22 11.07
C ASN A 144 -20.20 -15.09 10.28
N PRO A 145 -20.34 -15.77 9.13
CA PRO A 145 -19.37 -16.69 8.53
C PRO A 145 -18.13 -15.97 7.98
N ALA A 146 -17.01 -16.71 7.83
CA ALA A 146 -15.79 -16.20 7.23
C ALA A 146 -16.08 -15.63 5.84
N THR A 147 -15.50 -14.48 5.53
CA THR A 147 -15.71 -13.79 4.26
C THR A 147 -14.47 -13.91 3.39
N VAL A 148 -14.69 -14.16 2.10
CA VAL A 148 -13.62 -14.18 1.11
C VAL A 148 -14.01 -13.19 0.01
N PHE A 149 -13.14 -12.22 -0.22
CA PHE A 149 -13.16 -11.38 -1.39
C PHE A 149 -12.19 -11.95 -2.42
N SER A 150 -12.62 -12.00 -3.68
CA SER A 150 -11.73 -12.31 -4.79
C SER A 150 -12.01 -11.34 -5.94
N SER A 151 -10.95 -10.81 -6.55
CA SER A 151 -11.09 -9.94 -7.72
C SER A 151 -11.79 -10.69 -8.86
N THR A 152 -12.92 -10.17 -9.35
CA THR A 152 -13.69 -10.81 -10.43
C THR A 152 -12.98 -10.76 -11.78
N LYS A 153 -12.09 -9.79 -11.96
CA LYS A 153 -11.17 -9.62 -13.10
C LYS A 153 -9.76 -9.42 -12.54
N PRO A 154 -8.72 -9.87 -13.25
CA PRO A 154 -7.36 -9.65 -12.82
C PRO A 154 -7.03 -8.15 -12.84
N LEU A 155 -6.27 -7.69 -11.86
CA LEU A 155 -5.93 -6.29 -11.64
C LEU A 155 -4.56 -6.01 -12.28
N LYS A 156 -4.47 -4.93 -13.06
CA LYS A 156 -3.19 -4.51 -13.65
C LYS A 156 -2.22 -4.11 -12.53
N GLY A 157 -0.99 -4.62 -12.57
CA GLY A 157 0.05 -4.20 -11.65
C GLY A 157 0.68 -2.87 -12.05
N GLY A 158 1.19 -2.16 -11.04
CA GLY A 158 1.83 -0.86 -11.19
C GLY A 158 0.82 0.29 -11.14
N SER A 159 1.36 1.50 -10.98
CA SER A 159 0.55 2.69 -10.81
C SER A 159 0.18 3.37 -12.13
N LEU A 160 -1.02 3.93 -12.13
CA LEU A 160 -1.55 4.81 -13.15
C LEU A 160 -1.38 6.25 -12.68
N ARG A 161 -0.85 7.10 -13.56
CA ARG A 161 -0.78 8.54 -13.31
C ARG A 161 -2.14 9.18 -13.64
N LEU A 162 -2.70 9.93 -12.70
CA LEU A 162 -3.96 10.64 -12.84
C LEU A 162 -3.74 12.04 -13.46
N ALA A 163 -4.83 12.68 -13.87
CA ALA A 163 -4.78 14.00 -14.52
C ALA A 163 -4.22 15.11 -13.61
N ASP A 164 -4.39 14.98 -12.29
CA ASP A 164 -3.80 15.88 -11.28
C ASP A 164 -2.32 15.55 -10.99
N GLY A 165 -1.74 14.60 -11.73
CA GLY A 165 -0.36 14.13 -11.58
C GLY A 165 -0.14 13.14 -10.45
N SER A 166 -1.13 12.87 -9.59
CA SER A 166 -1.05 11.85 -8.55
C SER A 166 -1.00 10.44 -9.15
N PHE A 167 -0.70 9.44 -8.33
CA PHE A 167 -0.59 8.05 -8.75
C PHE A 167 -1.64 7.19 -8.05
N PHE A 168 -2.25 6.29 -8.81
CA PHE A 168 -3.23 5.33 -8.33
C PHE A 168 -2.81 3.92 -8.72
N ASP A 169 -2.57 3.07 -7.74
CA ASP A 169 -2.35 1.64 -7.94
C ASP A 169 -3.64 0.88 -7.58
N ASN A 170 -4.34 0.39 -8.60
CA ASN A 170 -5.64 -0.26 -8.40
C ASN A 170 -5.52 -1.57 -7.61
N LEU A 171 -4.40 -2.29 -7.75
CA LEU A 171 -4.17 -3.54 -7.02
C LEU A 171 -4.02 -3.24 -5.54
N TRP A 172 -3.11 -2.34 -5.18
CA TRP A 172 -2.90 -1.97 -3.79
C TRP A 172 -4.08 -1.24 -3.18
N HIS A 173 -4.83 -0.45 -3.95
CA HIS A 173 -6.07 0.16 -3.48
C HIS A 173 -7.12 -0.89 -3.07
N ILE A 174 -7.27 -1.97 -3.85
CA ILE A 174 -8.18 -3.07 -3.48
C ILE A 174 -7.69 -3.78 -2.22
N VAL A 175 -6.39 -4.04 -2.11
CA VAL A 175 -5.80 -4.61 -0.89
C VAL A 175 -6.06 -3.69 0.31
N ASP A 176 -5.85 -2.38 0.17
CA ASP A 176 -6.05 -1.41 1.26
C ASP A 176 -7.50 -1.30 1.70
N ARG A 177 -8.45 -1.45 0.77
CA ARG A 177 -9.87 -1.35 1.06
C ARG A 177 -10.41 -2.60 1.77
N GLU A 178 -9.94 -3.77 1.37
CA GLU A 178 -10.52 -5.05 1.78
C GLU A 178 -9.70 -5.76 2.88
N LEU A 179 -8.39 -5.50 2.97
CA LEU A 179 -7.53 -6.03 4.03
C LEU A 179 -7.54 -5.07 5.21
N ASP A 180 -8.28 -5.43 6.26
CA ASP A 180 -8.34 -4.69 7.52
C ASP A 180 -7.07 -4.92 8.38
N VAL A 181 -5.91 -4.58 7.81
CA VAL A 181 -4.61 -4.60 8.48
C VAL A 181 -3.92 -3.26 8.19
N PRO A 182 -3.66 -2.43 9.23
CA PRO A 182 -2.94 -1.17 9.07
C PRO A 182 -1.57 -1.37 8.39
N HIS A 183 -1.15 -0.45 7.52
CA HIS A 183 0.10 -0.60 6.76
C HIS A 183 1.32 -0.84 7.66
N SER A 184 1.36 -0.18 8.82
CA SER A 184 2.41 -0.35 9.84
C SER A 184 2.50 -1.75 10.44
N GLN A 185 1.42 -2.52 10.34
CA GLN A 185 1.30 -3.88 10.89
C GLN A 185 1.33 -4.94 9.81
N ARG A 186 1.55 -4.59 8.55
CA ARG A 186 1.59 -5.57 7.47
C ARG A 186 2.92 -6.29 7.41
N GLU A 187 2.83 -7.60 7.27
CA GLU A 187 3.93 -8.50 6.95
C GLU A 187 3.74 -9.04 5.53
N PHE A 188 4.84 -9.11 4.79
CA PHE A 188 4.88 -9.52 3.40
C PHE A 188 5.72 -10.79 3.30
N GLN A 189 5.16 -11.84 2.73
CA GLN A 189 5.89 -13.08 2.51
C GLN A 189 5.71 -13.53 1.07
N MET A 190 6.86 -13.74 0.39
CA MET A 190 6.89 -14.35 -0.93
C MET A 190 6.88 -15.87 -0.76
N MET A 191 6.03 -16.55 -1.53
CA MET A 191 5.93 -18.02 -1.51
C MET A 191 5.84 -18.56 -2.94
N PRO A 192 6.34 -19.79 -3.18
CA PRO A 192 6.04 -20.53 -4.40
C PRO A 192 4.52 -20.62 -4.67
N ALA A 193 4.09 -20.36 -5.90
CA ALA A 193 2.68 -20.33 -6.28
C ALA A 193 2.00 -21.71 -6.16
N ASP A 194 2.77 -22.80 -6.24
CA ASP A 194 2.30 -24.17 -6.13
C ASP A 194 1.81 -24.51 -4.71
N LEU A 195 2.38 -23.90 -3.66
CA LEU A 195 1.91 -24.06 -2.28
C LEU A 195 0.48 -23.53 -2.09
N VAL A 196 0.17 -22.37 -2.66
CA VAL A 196 -1.20 -21.81 -2.61
C VAL A 196 -2.18 -22.61 -3.45
N SER A 197 -1.73 -23.19 -4.57
CA SER A 197 -2.60 -23.97 -5.45
C SER A 197 -3.11 -25.29 -4.84
N ARG A 198 -2.45 -25.80 -3.78
CA ARG A 198 -2.87 -27.03 -3.08
C ARG A 198 -3.86 -26.75 -1.94
N ASP A 199 -3.56 -25.76 -1.10
CA ASP A 199 -4.34 -25.53 0.14
C ASP A 199 -5.27 -24.31 0.06
N GLY A 200 -4.99 -23.36 -0.84
CA GLY A 200 -5.70 -22.08 -0.98
C GLY A 200 -6.54 -21.95 -2.26
N ALA A 201 -6.71 -23.02 -3.04
CA ALA A 201 -7.43 -22.98 -4.31
C ALA A 201 -8.88 -22.46 -4.16
N PHE A 202 -9.51 -22.72 -3.01
CA PHE A 202 -10.86 -22.24 -2.70
C PHE A 202 -10.97 -20.71 -2.64
N LEU A 203 -9.87 -20.00 -2.32
CA LEU A 203 -9.84 -18.52 -2.25
C LEU A 203 -10.00 -17.85 -3.62
N PHE A 204 -9.73 -18.60 -4.70
CA PHE A 204 -9.87 -18.12 -6.08
C PHE A 204 -10.97 -18.87 -6.84
N ALA A 205 -11.68 -19.79 -6.17
CA ALA A 205 -12.79 -20.49 -6.78
C ALA A 205 -13.94 -19.50 -7.01
N LYS A 206 -14.49 -19.47 -8.22
CA LYS A 206 -15.76 -18.76 -8.46
C LYS A 206 -16.84 -19.40 -7.57
N PRO A 207 -17.68 -18.62 -6.88
CA PRO A 207 -18.80 -19.20 -6.15
C PRO A 207 -19.61 -20.04 -7.13
N ALA A 208 -19.87 -21.30 -6.77
CA ALA A 208 -20.79 -22.13 -7.53
C ALA A 208 -22.10 -21.36 -7.66
N THR A 209 -22.55 -21.12 -8.89
CA THR A 209 -23.88 -20.57 -9.15
C THR A 209 -24.89 -21.48 -8.47
N ALA A 210 -25.35 -21.09 -7.28
CA ALA A 210 -26.46 -21.75 -6.61
C ALA A 210 -27.68 -21.57 -7.51
N ALA A 211 -28.18 -22.69 -8.03
CA ALA A 211 -29.51 -22.73 -8.60
C ALA A 211 -30.50 -22.27 -7.53
N GLY A 212 -31.10 -21.09 -7.76
CA GLY A 212 -32.27 -20.54 -7.08
C GLY A 212 -32.39 -20.75 -5.56
N ASP A 213 -32.08 -19.72 -4.78
CA ASP A 213 -33.13 -19.09 -3.97
C ASP A 213 -32.73 -17.67 -3.55
N GLY A 214 -33.71 -16.77 -3.51
CA GLY A 214 -33.53 -15.34 -3.37
C GLY A 214 -32.92 -14.89 -2.05
N SER A 215 -31.62 -14.63 -2.03
CA SER A 215 -30.97 -13.79 -1.03
C SER A 215 -29.91 -12.91 -1.70
N LYS A 216 -30.27 -11.65 -1.96
CA LYS A 216 -29.36 -10.65 -2.52
C LYS A 216 -28.43 -10.12 -1.42
N THR A 217 -27.19 -10.57 -1.42
CA THR A 217 -26.05 -9.79 -0.91
C THR A 217 -25.00 -9.61 -2.01
N ASN A 218 -25.45 -9.20 -3.20
CA ASN A 218 -24.58 -8.64 -4.22
C ASN A 218 -24.52 -7.12 -4.03
N ARG A 219 -23.47 -6.62 -3.36
CA ARG A 219 -23.09 -5.22 -3.51
C ARG A 219 -22.26 -5.11 -4.79
N ALA A 220 -22.95 -4.93 -5.91
CA ALA A 220 -22.31 -4.50 -7.15
C ALA A 220 -21.77 -3.06 -6.93
N PRO A 221 -20.52 -2.76 -7.29
CA PRO A 221 -20.10 -1.38 -7.44
C PRO A 221 -20.69 -0.83 -8.74
N ASN A 222 -21.62 0.13 -8.60
CA ASN A 222 -21.98 1.02 -9.69
C ASN A 222 -20.77 1.88 -10.02
N TYR A 223 -20.16 1.64 -11.18
CA TYR A 223 -19.18 2.57 -11.77
C TYR A 223 -19.91 3.39 -12.83
N ALA A 224 -20.15 4.67 -12.53
CA ALA A 224 -20.30 5.71 -13.54
C ALA A 224 -18.97 6.48 -13.55
N PHE A 225 -18.31 6.48 -14.72
CA PHE A 225 -17.16 7.32 -15.03
C PHE A 225 -17.58 8.78 -15.17
#